data_AF-A0A356A4V3-F1
#
_entry.id   AF-A0A356A4V3-F1
#
_cell.length_a   1.000
_cell.length_b   1.000
_cell.length_c   1.000
_cell.angle_alpha   90.00
_cell.angle_beta   90.00
_cell.angle_gamma   90.00
#
_symmetry.space_group_name_H-M   'P 1'
#
loop_
_entity.id
_entity.type
_entity.pdbx_description
1 polymer ?
#
loop_
_entity_poly.entity_id
_entity_poly.type
_entity_poly.pdbx_seq_one_letter_code
_entity_poly.pdbx_strand_id
1 'polypeptide(L)'
;MVTLEQLEKLRAPFAKELRIVLGTLFVATAACMAVTLSDMVDHNLTSATGNFGLFCVLERVYLIAPRTLAITRGGSPRWIQAETEYLMEHFPWYDIVGKFGWVCLMISVTLQLIAVSGAD
;
A
#
# COMPACT_ATOMS: atom_id res chain seq x y z
N MET A 1 -11.72 21.17 6.71
CA MET A 1 -10.42 20.67 7.21
C MET A 1 -10.62 20.12 8.60
N VAL A 2 -10.48 18.81 8.74
CA VAL A 2 -10.47 18.13 10.04
C VAL A 2 -9.09 18.27 10.64
N THR A 3 -9.00 18.73 11.88
CA THR A 3 -7.69 18.85 12.56
C THR A 3 -7.16 17.46 12.93
N LEU A 4 -5.84 17.30 12.99
CA LEU A 4 -5.20 16.05 13.44
C LEU A 4 -5.74 15.58 14.79
N GLU A 5 -5.95 16.49 15.74
CA GLU A 5 -6.53 16.18 17.06
C GLU A 5 -7.95 15.60 16.97
N GLN A 6 -8.78 16.11 16.04
CA GLN A 6 -10.13 15.56 15.82
C GLN A 6 -10.06 14.16 15.22
N LEU A 7 -9.14 13.94 14.29
CA LEU A 7 -8.93 12.64 13.66
C LEU A 7 -8.41 11.60 14.67
N GLU A 8 -7.49 11.99 15.55
CA GLU A 8 -6.99 11.14 16.62
C GLU A 8 -8.10 10.72 17.59
N LYS A 9 -9.00 11.65 17.97
CA LYS A 9 -10.18 11.31 18.79
C LYS A 9 -11.09 10.31 18.11
N LEU A 10 -11.26 10.41 16.79
CA LEU A 10 -12.07 9.47 16.00
C LEU A 10 -11.39 8.10 15.88
N ARG A 11 -10.05 8.06 15.81
CA ARG A 11 -9.25 6.83 15.75
C ARG A 11 -9.07 6.16 17.12
N ALA A 12 -9.16 6.90 18.22
CA ALA A 12 -8.84 6.44 19.57
C ALA A 12 -9.48 5.10 19.98
N PRO A 13 -10.77 4.84 19.72
CA PRO A 13 -11.40 3.56 20.07
C PRO A 13 -10.76 2.35 19.35
N PHE A 14 -10.20 2.57 18.16
CA PHE A 14 -9.61 1.54 17.32
C PHE A 14 -8.09 1.66 17.20
N ALA A 15 -7.45 2.46 18.05
CA ALA A 15 -6.02 2.77 17.95
C ALA A 15 -5.14 1.51 18.02
N LYS A 16 -5.51 0.51 18.84
CA LYS A 16 -4.78 -0.76 18.92
C LYS A 16 -4.85 -1.54 17.61
N GLU A 17 -6.04 -1.68 17.03
CA GLU A 17 -6.24 -2.39 15.77
C GLU A 17 -5.52 -1.67 14.62
N LEU A 18 -5.65 -0.35 14.58
CA LEU A 18 -4.97 0.48 13.60
C LEU A 18 -3.45 0.32 13.68
N ARG A 19 -2.87 0.30 14.89
CA ARG A 19 -1.43 0.05 15.09
C ARG A 19 -1.01 -1.32 14.58
N ILE A 20 -1.80 -2.36 14.81
CA ILE A 20 -1.49 -3.71 14.32
C ILE A 20 -1.54 -3.74 12.79
N VAL A 21 -2.60 -3.21 12.19
CA VAL A 21 -2.76 -3.19 10.73
C VAL A 21 -1.63 -2.40 10.07
N LEU A 22 -1.36 -1.19 10.55
CA LEU A 22 -0.27 -0.35 10.03
C LEU A 22 1.10 -1.00 10.27
N GLY A 23 1.33 -1.61 11.43
CA GLY A 23 2.58 -2.31 11.73
C GLY A 23 2.82 -3.48 10.77
N THR A 24 1.82 -4.33 10.55
CA THR A 24 1.92 -5.46 9.60
C THR A 24 2.16 -4.97 8.18
N LEU A 25 1.42 -3.95 7.74
CA LEU A 25 1.59 -3.38 6.40
C LEU A 25 2.97 -2.73 6.25
N PHE A 26 3.47 -2.03 7.27
CA PHE A 26 4.81 -1.46 7.26
C PHE A 26 5.89 -2.53 7.07
N VAL A 27 5.82 -3.62 7.84
CA VAL A 27 6.78 -4.73 7.73
C VAL A 27 6.69 -5.39 6.34
N ALA A 28 5.48 -5.61 5.82
CA ALA A 28 5.29 -6.18 4.49
C ALA A 28 5.86 -5.27 3.39
N THR A 29 5.58 -3.97 3.46
CA THR A 29 6.12 -2.97 2.52
C THR A 29 7.64 -2.93 2.57
N ALA A 30 8.22 -2.92 3.77
CA ALA A 30 9.68 -2.94 3.95
C ALA A 30 10.32 -4.21 3.39
N ALA A 31 9.68 -5.38 3.59
CA ALA A 31 10.14 -6.64 3.03
C ALA A 31 10.14 -6.62 1.49
N CYS A 32 9.06 -6.14 0.85
CA CYS A 32 9.01 -5.99 -0.61
C CYS A 32 10.14 -5.09 -1.11
N MET A 33 10.40 -3.96 -0.44
CA MET A 33 11.49 -3.07 -0.84
C MET A 33 12.87 -3.71 -0.68
N ALA A 34 13.09 -4.47 0.40
CA ALA A 34 14.34 -5.20 0.61
C ALA A 34 14.59 -6.23 -0.50
N VAL A 35 13.56 -6.99 -0.88
CA VAL A 35 13.66 -7.97 -1.97
C VAL A 35 13.88 -7.27 -3.33
N THR A 36 13.17 -6.16 -3.60
CA THR A 36 13.43 -5.34 -4.80
C THR A 36 14.89 -4.96 -4.92
N LEU A 37 15.48 -4.44 -3.83
CA LEU A 37 16.88 -4.02 -3.83
C LEU A 37 17.83 -5.20 -3.99
N SER A 38 17.53 -6.34 -3.37
CA SER A 38 18.30 -7.59 -3.57
C SER A 38 18.29 -8.02 -5.04
N ASP A 39 17.12 -8.09 -5.66
CA ASP A 39 16.98 -8.49 -7.06
C ASP A 39 17.68 -7.53 -8.03
N MET A 40 17.71 -6.22 -7.70
CA MET A 40 18.46 -5.24 -8.48
C MET A 40 19.96 -5.48 -8.43
N VAL A 41 20.49 -5.86 -7.26
CA VAL A 41 21.92 -6.20 -7.08
C VAL A 41 22.26 -7.49 -7.83
N ASP A 42 21.35 -8.47 -7.84
CA ASP A 42 21.50 -9.74 -8.56
C ASP A 42 21.18 -9.64 -10.06
N HIS A 43 20.93 -8.43 -10.58
CA HIS A 43 20.55 -8.16 -11.98
C HIS A 43 19.28 -8.88 -12.47
N ASN A 44 18.41 -9.33 -11.56
CA ASN A 44 17.11 -9.91 -11.87
C ASN A 44 16.04 -8.82 -12.02
N LEU A 45 16.12 -8.05 -13.10
CA LEU A 45 15.26 -6.88 -13.33
C LEU A 45 13.76 -7.24 -13.39
N THR A 46 13.42 -8.42 -13.88
CA THR A 46 12.02 -8.87 -13.95
C THR A 46 11.46 -9.06 -12.54
N SER A 47 12.16 -9.82 -11.68
CA SER A 47 11.75 -10.02 -10.29
C SER A 47 11.75 -8.69 -9.51
N ALA A 48 12.80 -7.87 -9.68
CA ALA A 48 12.88 -6.55 -9.05
C ALA A 48 11.68 -5.67 -9.39
N THR A 49 11.27 -5.66 -10.66
CA THR A 49 10.11 -4.88 -11.14
C THR A 49 8.81 -5.38 -10.50
N GLY A 50 8.62 -6.69 -10.39
CA GLY A 50 7.46 -7.27 -9.71
C GLY A 50 7.39 -6.92 -8.23
N ASN A 51 8.52 -7.06 -7.53
CA ASN A 51 8.63 -6.75 -6.10
C ASN A 51 8.46 -5.24 -5.84
N PHE A 52 8.95 -4.39 -6.74
CA PHE A 52 8.72 -2.95 -6.65
C PHE A 52 7.25 -2.60 -6.87
N GLY A 53 6.60 -3.29 -7.82
CA GLY A 53 5.16 -3.20 -8.02
C GLY A 53 4.37 -3.54 -6.75
N LEU A 54 4.72 -4.64 -6.07
CA LEU A 54 4.13 -5.03 -4.79
C LEU A 54 4.37 -3.99 -3.69
N PHE A 55 5.58 -3.43 -3.61
CA PHE A 55 5.89 -2.34 -2.70
C PHE A 55 4.93 -1.15 -2.90
N CYS A 56 4.75 -0.67 -4.13
CA CYS A 56 3.84 0.44 -4.43
C CYS A 56 2.37 0.11 -4.10
N VAL A 57 1.92 -1.13 -4.37
CA VAL A 57 0.57 -1.56 -4.01
C VAL A 57 0.38 -1.57 -2.50
N LEU A 58 1.34 -2.12 -1.75
CA LEU A 58 1.29 -2.18 -0.29
C LEU A 58 1.39 -0.80 0.35
N GLU A 59 2.20 0.10 -0.20
CA GLU A 59 2.24 1.51 0.21
C GLU A 59 0.87 2.16 0.08
N ARG A 60 0.19 1.99 -1.07
CA ARG A 60 -1.19 2.47 -1.23
C ARG A 60 -2.11 1.87 -0.17
N VAL A 61 -2.03 0.56 0.07
CA VAL A 61 -2.87 -0.14 1.07
C VAL A 61 -2.60 0.40 2.48
N TYR A 62 -1.34 0.64 2.83
CA TYR A 62 -0.94 1.26 4.08
C TYR A 62 -1.58 2.63 4.28
N LEU A 63 -1.53 3.49 3.26
CA LEU A 63 -2.09 4.85 3.32
C LEU A 63 -3.62 4.85 3.47
N ILE A 64 -4.33 3.93 2.80
CA ILE A 64 -5.80 3.83 2.89
C ILE A 64 -6.29 3.04 4.12
N ALA A 65 -5.40 2.34 4.83
CA ALA A 65 -5.78 1.45 5.93
C ALA A 65 -6.64 2.12 7.04
N PRO A 66 -6.36 3.36 7.49
CA PRO A 66 -7.20 4.04 8.47
C PRO A 66 -8.65 4.24 7.99
N ARG A 67 -8.82 4.65 6.73
CA ARG A 67 -10.13 4.81 6.08
C ARG A 67 -10.84 3.46 5.94
N THR A 68 -10.12 2.44 5.50
CA THR A 68 -10.67 1.09 5.36
C THR A 68 -11.14 0.54 6.70
N LEU A 69 -10.33 0.73 7.76
CA LEU A 69 -10.71 0.35 9.12
C LEU A 69 -12.00 1.06 9.56
N ALA A 70 -12.10 2.37 9.33
CA ALA A 70 -13.29 3.16 9.62
C ALA A 70 -14.55 2.59 8.94
N ILE A 71 -14.46 2.22 7.66
CA ILE A 71 -15.57 1.61 6.92
C ILE A 71 -15.93 0.23 7.50
N THR A 72 -14.95 -0.65 7.69
CA THR A 72 -15.18 -2.03 8.15
C THR A 72 -15.73 -2.13 9.56
N ARG A 73 -15.46 -1.14 10.41
CA ARG A 73 -15.96 -1.07 11.79
C ARG A 73 -17.31 -0.35 11.92
N GLY A 74 -17.97 -0.03 10.81
CA GLY A 74 -19.23 0.72 10.84
C GLY A 74 -19.04 2.13 11.41
N GLY A 75 -17.88 2.74 11.16
CA GLY A 75 -17.54 4.07 11.62
C GLY A 75 -18.52 5.12 11.15
N SER A 76 -18.66 6.20 11.93
CA SER A 76 -19.56 7.29 11.56
C SER A 76 -19.18 7.88 10.20
N PRO A 77 -20.16 8.38 9.41
CA PRO A 77 -19.88 9.04 8.13
C PRO A 77 -18.84 10.17 8.26
N ARG A 78 -18.89 10.88 9.40
CA ARG A 78 -17.92 11.93 9.75
C ARG A 78 -16.49 11.40 9.89
N TRP A 79 -16.29 10.22 10.48
CA TRP A 79 -14.97 9.61 10.57
C TRP A 79 -14.45 9.18 9.20
N ILE A 80 -15.26 8.48 8.41
CA ILE A 80 -14.86 8.04 7.06
C ILE A 80 -14.50 9.24 6.17
N GLN A 81 -15.28 10.31 6.25
CA GLN A 81 -15.01 11.55 5.53
C GLN A 81 -13.71 12.21 6.01
N ALA A 82 -13.50 12.30 7.32
CA ALA A 82 -12.27 12.87 7.89
C ALA A 82 -11.00 12.13 7.43
N GLU A 83 -11.04 10.79 7.40
CA GLU A 83 -9.93 9.97 6.89
C GLU A 83 -9.69 10.19 5.39
N THR A 84 -10.77 10.40 4.63
CA THR A 84 -10.70 10.64 3.19
C THR A 84 -10.13 12.02 2.89
N GLU A 85 -10.56 13.06 3.62
CA GLU A 85 -10.01 14.41 3.51
C GLU A 85 -8.52 14.43 3.86
N TYR A 86 -8.15 13.81 4.99
CA TYR A 86 -6.75 13.70 5.41
C TYR A 86 -5.87 13.04 4.35
N LEU A 87 -6.32 11.91 3.79
CA LEU A 87 -5.61 11.17 2.75
C LEU A 87 -5.40 12.00 1.49
N MET A 88 -6.46 12.66 1.00
CA MET A 88 -6.37 13.45 -0.24
C MET A 88 -5.50 14.70 -0.08
N GLU A 89 -5.50 15.31 1.10
CA GLU A 89 -4.69 16.49 1.39
C GLU A 89 -3.19 16.16 1.52
N HIS A 90 -2.86 15.09 2.24
CA HIS A 90 -1.46 14.76 2.55
C HIS A 90 -0.81 13.84 1.52
N PHE A 91 -1.60 13.00 0.84
CA PHE A 91 -1.10 11.99 -0.08
C PHE A 91 -1.93 11.96 -1.38
N PRO A 92 -2.05 13.07 -2.14
CA PRO A 92 -2.90 13.12 -3.33
C PRO A 92 -2.51 12.11 -4.43
N TRP A 93 -1.27 11.63 -4.39
CA TRP A 93 -0.69 10.68 -5.34
C TRP A 93 -0.94 9.20 -5.00
N TYR A 94 -1.54 8.89 -3.84
CA TYR A 94 -1.67 7.51 -3.34
C TYR A 94 -2.30 6.55 -4.36
N ASP A 95 -3.28 7.03 -5.12
CA ASP A 95 -3.99 6.23 -6.12
C ASP A 95 -3.15 6.00 -7.39
N ILE A 96 -2.34 6.99 -7.78
CA ILE A 96 -1.39 6.88 -8.89
C ILE A 96 -0.33 5.83 -8.55
N VAL A 97 0.22 5.86 -7.33
CA VAL A 97 1.24 4.90 -6.89
C VAL A 97 0.72 3.47 -6.92
N GLY A 98 -0.50 3.20 -6.43
CA GLY A 98 -1.04 1.84 -6.51
C GLY A 98 -1.34 1.39 -7.94
N LYS A 99 -1.85 2.28 -8.81
CA LYS A 99 -2.07 1.95 -10.23
C LYS A 99 -0.76 1.63 -10.93
N PHE A 100 0.26 2.44 -10.70
CA PHE A 100 1.61 2.20 -11.20
C PHE A 100 2.16 0.85 -10.70
N GLY A 101 2.01 0.57 -9.41
CA GLY A 101 2.41 -0.70 -8.81
C GLY A 101 1.76 -1.91 -9.48
N TRP A 102 0.46 -1.85 -9.76
CA TRP A 102 -0.26 -2.89 -10.51
C TRP A 102 0.29 -3.07 -11.93
N VAL A 103 0.60 -1.99 -12.65
CA VAL A 103 1.20 -2.08 -13.99
C VAL A 103 2.56 -2.79 -13.92
N CYS A 104 3.43 -2.38 -13.00
CA CYS A 104 4.74 -3.03 -12.80
C CYS A 104 4.59 -4.53 -12.49
N LEU A 105 3.66 -4.88 -11.61
CA LEU A 105 3.39 -6.28 -11.24
C LEU A 105 2.92 -7.09 -12.45
N MET A 106 1.97 -6.57 -13.22
CA MET A 106 1.42 -7.26 -14.41
C MET A 106 2.49 -7.44 -15.50
N ILE A 107 3.32 -6.43 -15.74
CA ILE A 107 4.45 -6.54 -16.68
C ILE A 107 5.42 -7.63 -16.22
N SER A 108 5.82 -7.60 -14.95
CA SER A 108 6.71 -8.61 -14.36
C SER A 108 6.16 -10.02 -14.52
N VAL A 109 4.91 -10.26 -14.11
CA VAL A 109 4.26 -11.59 -14.22
C VAL A 109 4.21 -12.05 -15.67
N THR A 110 3.85 -11.17 -16.59
CA THR A 110 3.77 -11.49 -18.03
C THR A 110 5.16 -11.89 -18.57
N LEU A 111 6.20 -11.13 -18.24
CA LEU A 111 7.57 -11.44 -18.68
C LEU A 111 8.07 -12.77 -18.09
N GLN A 112 7.77 -13.06 -16.83
CA GLN A 112 8.13 -14.34 -16.20
C GLN A 112 7.41 -15.52 -16.86
N LEU A 113 6.11 -15.38 -17.15
CA LEU A 113 5.35 -16.43 -17.84
C LEU A 113 5.89 -16.70 -19.25
N ILE A 114 6.22 -15.64 -20.00
CA ILE A 114 6.82 -15.79 -21.34
C ILE A 114 8.18 -16.50 -21.25
N ALA A 115 9.04 -16.08 -20.32
CA ALA A 115 10.35 -16.70 -20.12
C ALA A 115 10.25 -18.19 -19.76
N VAL A 116 9.25 -18.58 -18.96
CA VAL A 116 8.98 -19.99 -18.63
C VAL A 116 8.45 -20.76 -19.84
N SER A 117 7.57 -20.15 -20.65
CA SER A 117 6.97 -20.81 -21.83
C SER A 117 7.90 -20.93 -23.05
N GLY A 118 8.97 -20.13 -23.12
CA GLY A 118 9.96 -20.17 -24.20
C GLY A 118 11.17 -21.04 -23.90
N ALA A 119 11.15 -21.80 -22.81
CA ALA A 119 12.22 -22.70 -22.38
C ALA A 119 12.02 -24.17 -22.85
N ASP A 120 11.05 -24.41 -23.74
CA ASP A 120 10.87 -25.66 -24.51
C ASP A 120 11.63 -25.58 -25.85
#